data_AF-A0A1Z5JZ08-F1
#
_entry.id   AF-A0A1Z5JZ08-F1
#
_cell.length_a   1.000
_cell.length_b   1.000
_cell.length_c   1.000
_cell.angle_alpha   90.00
_cell.angle_beta   90.00
_cell.angle_gamma   90.00
#
_symmetry.space_group_name_H-M   'P 1'
#
loop_
_entity.id
_entity.type
_entity.pdbx_description
1 polymer ?
#
loop_
_entity_poly.entity_id
_entity_poly.type
_entity_poly.pdbx_seq_one_letter_code
_entity_poly.pdbx_strand_id
1 'polypeptide(L)'
;MFGGGFNAKKLKPELKMAVGRIQIASNKKAALQKQNLREVAKMLAEDPPKEEKARIRAEALIRDDYLIEAYEILQLNCELLYERMKLIEYSKDCPNDLVTVVSTIIWASHRVDIPELVLIRKQFKAKYGKEFEERALQNAGNVLNQRVVHKLSVEPPAAALVQIYLERICEQHEVDWSPKLKLTAAQLSQPMAAPFGYSVGIAQGTGLGIVVDDVSSKAHARPSRKLPYRRH
;
A
#
# COMPACT_ATOMS: atom_id res chain seq x y z
N MET A 1 -13.00 12.26 30.63
CA MET A 1 -11.83 11.36 30.72
C MET A 1 -10.56 12.21 30.61
N PHE A 2 -9.87 12.42 31.72
CA PHE A 2 -8.62 13.19 31.77
C PHE A 2 -7.48 12.34 31.17
N GLY A 3 -7.19 12.55 29.88
CA GLY A 3 -5.96 12.05 29.27
C GLY A 3 -4.78 12.82 29.86
N GLY A 4 -3.82 12.11 30.46
CA GLY A 4 -2.63 12.74 31.03
C GLY A 4 -1.92 13.62 30.00
N GLY A 5 -1.50 14.82 30.43
CA GLY A 5 -0.84 15.80 29.57
C GLY A 5 0.47 15.30 28.96
N PHE A 6 1.00 16.09 28.01
CA PHE A 6 2.28 15.82 27.37
C PHE A 6 3.40 15.59 28.39
N ASN A 7 4.18 14.54 28.18
CA ASN A 7 5.34 14.23 29.03
C ASN A 7 6.56 13.85 28.18
N ALA A 8 7.54 14.76 28.10
CA ALA A 8 8.78 14.55 27.37
C ALA A 8 9.59 13.35 27.88
N LYS A 9 9.56 13.07 29.19
CA LYS A 9 10.22 11.91 29.80
C LYS A 9 9.56 10.58 29.41
N LYS A 10 8.32 10.60 28.92
CA LYS A 10 7.65 9.43 28.31
C LYS A 10 7.89 9.36 26.81
N LEU A 11 7.76 10.49 26.10
CA LEU A 11 7.92 10.53 24.64
C LEU A 11 9.34 10.13 24.21
N LYS A 12 10.37 10.63 24.90
CA LYS A 12 11.77 10.40 24.49
C LYS A 12 12.18 8.92 24.52
N PRO A 13 11.94 8.15 25.59
CA PRO A 13 12.15 6.71 25.57
C PRO A 13 11.31 5.99 24.51
N GLU A 14 10.05 6.41 24.33
CA GLU A 14 9.14 5.81 23.34
C GLU A 14 9.68 5.90 21.91
N LEU A 15 10.24 7.06 21.53
CA LEU A 15 10.90 7.24 20.24
C LEU A 15 12.07 6.28 20.06
N LYS A 16 12.88 6.07 21.10
CA LYS A 16 14.02 5.14 21.03
C LYS A 16 13.56 3.68 20.93
N MET A 17 12.48 3.31 21.64
CA MET A 17 11.89 1.98 21.53
C MET A 17 11.25 1.76 20.16
N ALA A 18 10.60 2.77 19.59
CA ALA A 18 10.03 2.71 18.24
C ALA A 18 11.11 2.42 17.19
N VAL A 19 12.27 3.08 17.26
CA VAL A 19 13.42 2.79 16.37
C VAL A 19 13.81 1.31 16.44
N GLY A 20 14.00 0.77 17.65
CA GLY A 20 14.32 -0.64 17.84
C GLY A 20 13.23 -1.59 17.33
N ARG A 21 11.96 -1.28 17.59
CA ARG A 21 10.82 -2.08 17.13
C ARG A 21 10.73 -2.11 15.60
N ILE A 22 10.85 -0.95 14.97
CA ILE A 22 10.80 -0.78 13.51
C ILE A 22 11.94 -1.57 12.87
N GLN A 23 13.15 -1.51 13.41
CA GLN A 23 14.28 -2.31 12.93
C GLN A 23 14.00 -3.81 12.98
N ILE A 24 13.46 -4.31 14.10
CA ILE A 24 13.11 -5.72 14.27
C ILE A 24 12.00 -6.12 13.27
N ALA A 25 10.97 -5.29 13.11
CA ALA A 25 9.87 -5.53 12.20
C ALA A 25 10.34 -5.56 10.73
N SER A 26 11.20 -4.62 10.34
CA SER A 26 11.83 -4.56 9.02
C SER A 26 12.68 -5.80 8.75
N ASN A 27 13.57 -6.17 9.67
CA ASN A 27 14.43 -7.36 9.53
C ASN A 27 13.62 -8.65 9.40
N LYS A 28 12.54 -8.78 10.19
CA LYS A 28 11.62 -9.93 10.10
C LYS A 28 10.94 -9.98 8.73
N LYS A 29 10.47 -8.85 8.22
CA LYS A 29 9.84 -8.76 6.89
C LYS A 29 10.81 -9.11 5.77
N ALA A 30 12.02 -8.55 5.79
CA ALA A 30 13.06 -8.86 4.82
C ALA A 30 13.46 -10.34 4.82
N ALA A 31 13.52 -10.98 6.00
CA ALA A 31 13.79 -12.42 6.10
C ALA A 31 12.67 -13.28 5.49
N LEU A 32 11.40 -12.96 5.81
CA LEU A 32 10.23 -13.64 5.22
C LEU A 32 10.16 -13.44 3.70
N GLN A 33 10.52 -12.26 3.22
CA GLN A 33 10.51 -11.96 1.80
C GLN A 33 11.47 -12.86 1.02
N LYS A 34 12.69 -13.10 1.52
CA LYS A 34 13.65 -14.03 0.89
C LYS A 34 13.09 -15.45 0.76
N GLN A 35 12.33 -15.92 1.75
CA GLN A 35 11.64 -17.21 1.67
C GLN A 35 10.53 -17.17 0.61
N ASN A 36 9.68 -16.14 0.64
CA ASN A 36 8.56 -16.01 -0.28
C ASN A 36 9.01 -15.89 -1.75
N LEU A 37 10.13 -15.20 -2.03
CA LEU A 37 10.72 -15.13 -3.37
C LEU A 37 11.05 -16.52 -3.91
N ARG A 38 11.69 -17.37 -3.08
CA ARG A 38 11.98 -18.77 -3.43
C ARG A 38 10.71 -19.58 -3.67
N GLU A 39 9.68 -19.36 -2.85
CA GLU A 39 8.40 -20.04 -3.03
C GLU A 39 7.70 -19.63 -4.33
N VAL A 40 7.78 -18.35 -4.72
CA VAL A 40 7.25 -17.86 -6.01
C VAL A 40 8.02 -18.48 -7.17
N ALA A 41 9.36 -18.47 -7.11
CA ALA A 41 10.18 -19.15 -8.12
C ALA A 41 9.81 -20.63 -8.26
N LYS A 42 9.61 -21.33 -7.15
CA LYS A 42 9.16 -22.73 -7.15
C LYS A 42 7.80 -22.93 -7.81
N MET A 43 6.84 -22.02 -7.60
CA MET A 43 5.51 -22.09 -8.23
C MET A 43 5.55 -21.91 -9.75
N LEU A 44 6.49 -21.11 -10.24
CA LEU A 44 6.70 -20.87 -11.67
C LEU A 44 7.49 -21.98 -12.35
N ALA A 45 8.29 -22.73 -11.61
CA ALA A 45 9.04 -23.90 -12.10
C ALA A 45 8.20 -25.20 -12.18
N GLU A 46 6.97 -25.21 -11.67
CA GLU A 46 6.07 -26.36 -11.81
C GLU A 46 5.56 -26.51 -13.26
N ASP A 47 5.23 -27.74 -13.67
CA ASP A 47 4.60 -28.03 -14.97
C ASP A 47 3.19 -28.64 -14.76
N PRO A 48 2.10 -27.92 -15.08
CA PRO A 48 2.03 -26.56 -15.59
C PRO A 48 2.26 -25.48 -14.50
N PRO A 49 2.77 -24.28 -14.84
CA PRO A 49 3.11 -23.25 -13.88
C PRO A 49 1.86 -22.63 -13.24
N LYS A 50 1.93 -22.39 -11.92
CA LYS A 50 0.85 -21.77 -11.12
C LYS A 50 0.89 -20.24 -11.20
N GLU A 51 0.79 -19.69 -12.41
CA GLU A 51 1.00 -18.26 -12.69
C GLU A 51 0.06 -17.34 -11.90
N GLU A 52 -1.22 -17.66 -11.83
CA GLU A 52 -2.20 -16.81 -11.13
C GLU A 52 -1.85 -16.68 -9.64
N LYS A 53 -1.49 -17.81 -9.01
CA LYS A 53 -1.06 -17.84 -7.61
C LYS A 53 0.26 -17.09 -7.41
N ALA A 54 1.20 -17.22 -8.34
CA ALA A 54 2.47 -16.52 -8.31
C ALA A 54 2.30 -15.00 -8.41
N ARG A 55 1.39 -14.52 -9.28
CA ARG A 55 1.05 -13.09 -9.42
C ARG A 55 0.46 -12.50 -8.14
N ILE A 56 -0.54 -13.16 -7.57
CA ILE A 56 -1.15 -12.73 -6.29
C ILE A 56 -0.08 -12.63 -5.19
N ARG A 57 0.86 -13.58 -5.15
CA ARG A 57 1.98 -13.53 -4.20
C ARG A 57 2.99 -12.43 -4.51
N ALA A 58 3.30 -12.17 -5.77
CA ALA A 58 4.17 -11.08 -6.17
C ALA A 58 3.59 -9.72 -5.76
N GLU A 59 2.27 -9.50 -5.88
CA GLU A 59 1.63 -8.28 -5.38
C GLU A 59 1.79 -8.12 -3.85
N ALA A 60 1.72 -9.21 -3.10
CA ALA A 60 1.97 -9.18 -1.66
C ALA A 60 3.44 -8.85 -1.35
N LEU A 61 4.39 -9.38 -2.13
CA LEU A 61 5.82 -9.11 -1.95
C LEU A 61 6.18 -7.66 -2.26
N ILE A 62 5.64 -7.09 -3.35
CA ILE A 62 5.84 -5.68 -3.70
C ILE A 62 5.30 -4.77 -2.58
N ARG A 63 4.18 -5.13 -1.96
CA ARG A 63 3.65 -4.37 -0.82
C ARG A 63 4.55 -4.49 0.42
N ASP A 64 5.10 -5.67 0.67
CA ASP A 64 6.07 -5.87 1.76
C ASP A 64 7.37 -5.06 1.52
N ASP A 65 7.84 -4.93 0.28
CA ASP A 65 8.96 -4.04 -0.09
C ASP A 65 8.67 -2.57 0.26
N TYR A 66 7.51 -2.06 -0.17
CA TYR A 66 7.11 -0.70 0.16
C TYR A 66 7.00 -0.47 1.66
N LEU A 67 6.53 -1.47 2.41
CA LEU A 67 6.46 -1.40 3.86
C LEU A 67 7.86 -1.33 4.51
N ILE A 68 8.81 -2.13 4.03
CA ILE A 68 10.21 -2.10 4.50
C ILE A 68 10.83 -0.73 4.24
N GLU A 69 10.69 -0.20 3.02
CA GLU A 69 11.20 1.14 2.68
C GLU A 69 10.50 2.24 3.50
N ALA A 70 9.19 2.10 3.78
CA ALA A 70 8.48 3.04 4.65
C ALA A 70 9.00 2.98 6.10
N TYR A 71 9.34 1.79 6.60
CA TYR A 71 9.94 1.62 7.92
C TYR A 71 11.27 2.35 8.06
N GLU A 72 12.14 2.31 7.06
CA GLU A 72 13.42 3.05 7.08
C GLU A 72 13.20 4.56 7.24
N ILE A 73 12.22 5.12 6.52
CA ILE A 73 11.89 6.55 6.62
C ILE A 73 11.29 6.88 8.00
N LEU A 74 10.41 6.02 8.52
CA LEU A 74 9.81 6.21 9.84
C LEU A 74 10.84 6.10 10.97
N GLN A 75 11.81 5.20 10.84
CA GLN A 75 12.93 5.06 11.78
C GLN A 75 13.75 6.35 11.85
N LEU A 76 14.17 6.89 10.70
CA LEU A 76 14.90 8.15 10.61
C LEU A 76 14.11 9.32 11.22
N ASN A 77 12.79 9.37 10.98
CA ASN A 77 11.91 10.38 11.57
C ASN A 77 11.86 10.27 13.10
N CYS A 78 11.81 9.05 13.66
CA CYS A 78 11.84 8.85 15.10
C CYS A 78 13.18 9.28 15.72
N GLU A 79 14.31 9.00 15.06
CA GLU A 79 15.64 9.45 15.48
C GLU A 79 15.77 10.96 15.46
N LEU A 80 15.31 11.62 14.39
CA LEU A 80 15.30 13.08 14.28
C LEU A 80 14.53 13.75 15.43
N LEU A 81 13.35 13.22 15.76
CA LEU A 81 12.55 13.74 16.87
C LEU A 81 13.18 13.46 18.23
N TYR A 82 13.87 12.32 18.38
CA TYR A 82 14.61 11.98 19.59
C TYR A 82 15.73 13.01 19.87
N GLU A 83 16.50 13.36 18.84
CA GLU A 83 17.57 14.37 18.93
C GLU A 83 17.01 15.77 19.21
N ARG A 84 15.90 16.13 18.56
CA ARG A 84 15.25 17.45 18.72
C ARG A 84 14.25 17.50 19.88
N MET A 85 14.35 16.60 20.85
CA MET A 85 13.39 16.53 21.98
C MET A 85 13.31 17.83 22.79
N LYS A 86 14.43 18.51 23.01
CA LYS A 86 14.46 19.78 23.76
C LYS A 86 13.65 20.88 23.06
N LEU A 87 13.76 20.96 21.74
CA LEU A 87 12.99 21.91 20.93
C LEU A 87 11.50 21.61 21.02
N ILE A 88 11.14 20.33 20.89
CA ILE A 88 9.75 19.88 21.07
C ILE A 88 9.28 20.29 22.47
N GLU A 89 10.02 19.99 23.53
CA GLU A 89 9.62 20.29 24.91
C GLU A 89 9.36 21.79 25.15
N TYR A 90 10.25 22.66 24.68
CA TYR A 90 10.16 24.11 24.88
C TYR A 90 9.05 24.77 24.04
N SER A 91 8.86 24.33 22.80
CA SER A 91 7.86 24.93 21.91
C SER A 91 6.44 24.53 22.31
N LYS A 92 5.57 25.54 22.45
CA LYS A 92 4.13 25.34 22.67
C LYS A 92 3.47 24.75 21.41
N ASP A 93 3.75 25.36 20.27
CA ASP A 93 3.27 24.92 18.96
C ASP A 93 4.29 24.02 18.26
N CYS A 94 3.84 23.26 17.25
CA CYS A 94 4.72 22.39 16.49
C CYS A 94 5.69 23.24 15.65
N PRO A 95 7.02 23.11 15.81
CA PRO A 95 8.00 23.87 15.03
C PRO A 95 7.85 23.55 13.54
N ASN A 96 7.90 24.56 12.67
CA ASN A 96 7.70 24.41 11.21
C ASN A 96 8.57 23.29 10.61
N ASP A 97 9.84 23.21 11.01
CA ASP A 97 10.79 22.18 10.54
C ASP A 97 10.40 20.75 10.95
N LEU A 98 9.54 20.60 11.95
CA LEU A 98 9.11 19.31 12.50
C LEU A 98 7.67 18.97 12.15
N VAL A 99 6.86 19.92 11.65
CA VAL A 99 5.44 19.70 11.33
C VAL A 99 5.29 18.50 10.40
N THR A 100 6.02 18.45 9.29
CA THR A 100 5.97 17.33 8.33
C THR A 100 6.30 15.99 8.99
N VAL A 101 7.34 15.95 9.83
CA VAL A 101 7.82 14.72 10.47
C VAL A 101 6.82 14.21 11.51
N VAL A 102 6.35 15.11 12.39
CA VAL A 102 5.36 14.79 13.42
C VAL A 102 4.04 14.36 12.78
N SER A 103 3.54 15.10 11.79
CA SER A 103 2.31 14.75 11.08
C SER A 103 2.44 13.42 10.36
N THR A 104 3.60 13.12 9.76
CA THR A 104 3.87 11.82 9.10
C THR A 104 3.82 10.65 10.09
N ILE A 105 4.40 10.79 11.28
CA ILE A 105 4.34 9.74 12.31
C ILE A 105 2.90 9.53 12.81
N ILE A 106 2.17 10.63 13.07
CA ILE A 106 0.76 10.55 13.49
C ILE A 106 -0.06 9.78 12.46
N TRP A 107 0.11 10.12 11.17
CA TRP A 107 -0.57 9.46 10.07
C TRP A 107 -0.18 7.98 9.95
N ALA A 108 1.11 7.68 9.99
CA ALA A 108 1.62 6.31 9.85
C ALA A 108 1.19 5.39 11.01
N SER A 109 0.99 5.92 12.21
CA SER A 109 0.63 5.13 13.41
C SER A 109 -0.68 4.33 13.29
N HIS A 110 -1.56 4.63 12.32
CA HIS A 110 -2.76 3.84 12.04
C HIS A 110 -2.58 2.81 10.92
N ARG A 111 -1.46 2.88 10.21
CA ARG A 111 -1.19 2.07 9.00
C ARG A 111 -0.15 0.98 9.25
N VAL A 112 0.72 1.18 10.24
CA VAL A 112 1.75 0.20 10.60
C VAL A 112 1.49 -0.40 11.98
N ASP A 113 1.89 -1.66 12.15
CA ASP A 113 1.73 -2.42 13.38
C ASP A 113 2.92 -2.20 14.33
N ILE A 114 3.08 -0.95 14.78
CA ILE A 114 4.13 -0.53 15.71
C ILE A 114 3.46 0.15 16.92
N PRO A 115 3.34 -0.54 18.08
CA PRO A 115 2.58 -0.02 19.21
C PRO A 115 3.19 1.26 19.80
N GLU A 116 4.52 1.40 19.72
CA GLU A 116 5.24 2.59 20.20
C GLU A 116 4.82 3.85 19.41
N LEU A 117 4.53 3.75 18.10
CA LEU A 117 4.04 4.88 17.31
C LEU A 117 2.64 5.35 17.74
N VAL A 118 1.80 4.44 18.24
CA VAL A 118 0.48 4.78 18.80
C VAL A 118 0.64 5.58 20.09
N LEU A 119 1.63 5.23 20.92
CA LEU A 119 1.95 5.95 22.15
C LEU A 119 2.55 7.33 21.85
N ILE A 120 3.45 7.41 20.86
CA ILE A 120 4.00 8.68 20.34
C ILE A 120 2.88 9.59 19.83
N ARG A 121 1.94 9.06 19.03
CA ARG A 121 0.77 9.83 18.57
C ARG A 121 -0.01 10.41 19.74
N LYS A 122 -0.30 9.61 20.78
CA LYS A 122 -1.03 10.08 21.97
C LYS A 122 -0.30 11.23 22.67
N GLN A 123 1.04 11.18 22.75
CA GLN A 123 1.83 12.28 23.29
C GLN A 123 1.75 13.55 22.44
N PHE A 124 1.83 13.43 21.11
CA PHE A 124 1.67 14.59 20.22
C PHE A 124 0.26 15.17 20.23
N LYS A 125 -0.77 14.33 20.33
CA LYS A 125 -2.17 14.77 20.54
C LYS A 125 -2.30 15.55 21.85
N ALA A 126 -1.69 15.06 22.93
CA ALA A 126 -1.72 15.74 24.22
C ALA A 126 -0.95 17.08 24.20
N LYS A 127 0.06 17.21 23.33
CA LYS A 127 0.89 18.42 23.21
C LYS A 127 0.27 19.49 22.31
N TYR A 128 -0.10 19.12 21.08
CA TYR A 128 -0.54 20.05 20.03
C TYR A 128 -2.06 20.07 19.84
N GLY A 129 -2.79 19.25 20.60
CA GLY A 129 -4.25 19.21 20.58
C GLY A 129 -4.83 18.23 19.56
N LYS A 130 -6.14 18.00 19.69
CA LYS A 130 -6.91 17.06 18.85
C LYS A 130 -7.00 17.54 17.40
N GLU A 131 -7.17 18.83 17.18
CA GLU A 131 -7.26 19.42 15.83
C GLU A 131 -5.98 19.22 15.02
N PHE A 132 -4.81 19.28 15.68
CA PHE A 132 -3.54 18.97 15.03
C PHE A 132 -3.45 17.51 14.61
N GLU A 133 -3.85 16.57 15.49
CA GLU A 133 -3.92 15.14 15.16
C GLU A 133 -4.85 14.89 13.97
N GLU A 134 -6.05 15.47 13.97
CA GLU A 134 -7.04 15.30 12.90
C GLU A 134 -6.54 15.84 11.55
N ARG A 135 -5.93 17.04 11.54
CA ARG A 135 -5.31 17.59 10.32
C ARG A 135 -4.19 16.71 9.78
N ALA A 136 -3.35 16.16 10.65
CA ALA A 136 -2.29 15.24 10.24
C ALA A 136 -2.87 13.93 9.65
N LEU A 137 -3.92 13.38 10.26
CA LEU A 137 -4.58 12.17 9.76
C LEU A 137 -5.25 12.37 8.40
N GLN A 138 -5.78 13.57 8.15
CA GLN A 138 -6.43 13.93 6.89
C GLN A 138 -5.45 14.39 5.81
N ASN A 139 -4.14 14.44 6.09
CA ASN A 139 -3.13 15.07 5.21
C ASN A 139 -3.54 16.50 4.80
N ALA A 140 -4.12 17.26 5.73
CA ALA A 140 -4.59 18.61 5.45
C ALA A 140 -3.41 19.50 5.06
N GLY A 141 -3.53 20.20 3.92
CA GLY A 141 -2.45 21.05 3.39
C GLY A 141 -1.28 20.30 2.75
N ASN A 142 -1.42 18.99 2.52
CA ASN A 142 -0.42 18.14 1.86
C ASN A 142 0.97 18.17 2.51
N VAL A 143 1.00 18.28 3.84
CA VAL A 143 2.22 18.47 4.64
C VAL A 143 2.99 17.18 4.92
N LEU A 144 2.41 16.02 4.61
CA LEU A 144 3.01 14.72 4.87
C LEU A 144 4.17 14.40 3.92
N ASN A 145 5.06 13.51 4.35
CA ASN A 145 6.09 12.98 3.48
C ASN A 145 5.47 12.13 2.35
N GLN A 146 5.52 12.65 1.12
CA GLN A 146 4.91 12.02 -0.05
C GLN A 146 5.40 10.60 -0.32
N ARG A 147 6.67 10.30 0.00
CA ARG A 147 7.25 8.96 -0.18
C ARG A 147 6.59 7.96 0.78
N VAL A 148 6.34 8.36 2.03
CA VAL A 148 5.65 7.53 3.03
C VAL A 148 4.19 7.36 2.66
N VAL A 149 3.54 8.43 2.18
CA VAL A 149 2.14 8.38 1.74
C VAL A 149 1.97 7.37 0.61
N HIS A 150 2.81 7.46 -0.42
CA HIS A 150 2.78 6.56 -1.57
C HIS A 150 3.09 5.09 -1.21
N LYS A 151 4.02 4.87 -0.28
CA LYS A 151 4.41 3.51 0.13
C LYS A 151 3.39 2.83 1.05
N LEU A 152 2.71 3.61 1.88
CA LEU A 152 1.70 3.09 2.82
C LEU A 152 0.26 3.25 2.29
N SER A 153 0.06 3.80 1.09
CA SER A 153 -1.25 3.82 0.43
C SER A 153 -1.64 2.42 -0.02
N VAL A 154 -2.93 2.10 0.13
CA VAL A 154 -3.50 0.80 -0.21
C VAL A 154 -3.93 0.83 -1.67
N GLU A 155 -2.95 0.91 -2.56
CA GLU A 155 -3.18 0.83 -4.01
C GLU A 155 -2.58 -0.48 -4.53
N PRO A 156 -3.33 -1.27 -5.32
CA PRO A 156 -2.77 -2.45 -5.96
C PRO A 156 -1.65 -2.03 -6.92
N PRO A 157 -0.51 -2.74 -6.96
CA PRO A 157 0.55 -2.45 -7.91
C PRO A 157 0.06 -2.65 -9.35
N ALA A 158 0.62 -1.88 -10.27
CA ALA A 158 0.31 -2.02 -11.70
C ALA A 158 0.73 -3.40 -12.23
N ALA A 159 -0.05 -3.97 -13.16
CA ALA A 159 0.22 -5.30 -13.71
C ALA A 159 1.62 -5.41 -14.34
N ALA A 160 2.12 -4.32 -14.95
CA ALA A 160 3.48 -4.25 -15.48
C ALA A 160 4.55 -4.46 -14.40
N LEU A 161 4.37 -3.82 -13.24
CA LEU A 161 5.30 -3.93 -12.12
C LEU A 161 5.34 -5.37 -11.60
N VAL A 162 4.17 -6.02 -11.49
CA VAL A 162 4.06 -7.43 -11.09
C VAL A 162 4.79 -8.34 -12.06
N GLN A 163 4.61 -8.12 -13.38
CA GLN A 163 5.28 -8.92 -14.40
C GLN A 163 6.80 -8.75 -14.34
N ILE A 164 7.31 -7.51 -14.31
CA ILE A 164 8.75 -7.22 -14.18
C ILE A 164 9.31 -7.88 -12.90
N TYR A 165 8.54 -7.84 -11.81
CA TYR A 165 8.95 -8.46 -10.55
C TYR A 165 9.05 -9.98 -10.65
N LEU A 166 8.11 -10.65 -11.33
CA LEU A 166 8.16 -12.10 -11.59
C LEU A 166 9.34 -12.47 -12.49
N GLU A 167 9.56 -11.72 -13.57
CA GLU A 167 10.70 -11.92 -14.48
C GLU A 167 12.03 -11.85 -13.71
N ARG A 168 12.21 -10.82 -12.86
CA ARG A 168 13.40 -10.69 -12.00
C ARG A 168 13.57 -11.85 -11.02
N ILE A 169 12.48 -12.38 -10.46
CA ILE A 169 12.53 -13.56 -9.59
C ILE A 169 13.02 -14.78 -10.37
N CYS A 170 12.48 -15.00 -11.58
CA CYS A 170 12.87 -16.11 -12.44
C CYS A 170 14.33 -16.02 -12.86
N GLU A 171 14.80 -14.83 -13.25
CA GLU A 171 16.21 -14.58 -13.56
C GLU A 171 17.12 -14.88 -12.35
N GLN A 172 16.77 -14.40 -11.16
CA GLN A 172 17.55 -14.61 -9.95
C GLN A 172 17.63 -16.09 -9.52
N HIS A 173 16.61 -16.88 -9.85
CA HIS A 173 16.48 -18.29 -9.45
C HIS A 173 16.69 -19.27 -10.60
N GLU A 174 17.15 -18.81 -11.76
CA GLU A 174 17.41 -19.62 -12.96
C GLU A 174 16.20 -20.48 -13.39
N VAL A 175 14.99 -19.91 -13.28
CA VAL A 175 13.74 -20.56 -13.68
C VAL A 175 13.40 -20.14 -15.11
N ASP A 176 13.32 -21.13 -16.02
CA ASP A 176 12.86 -20.90 -17.40
C ASP A 176 11.35 -20.74 -17.42
N TRP A 177 10.89 -19.50 -17.29
CA TRP A 177 9.48 -19.12 -17.36
C TRP A 177 9.32 -17.89 -18.25
N SER A 178 8.24 -17.88 -19.04
CA SER A 178 7.85 -16.75 -19.88
C SER A 178 6.40 -16.35 -19.59
N PRO A 179 6.09 -15.05 -19.50
CA PRO A 179 4.73 -14.58 -19.23
C PRO A 179 3.77 -14.93 -20.38
N LYS A 180 2.69 -15.65 -20.07
CA LYS A 180 1.63 -15.98 -21.06
C LYS A 180 0.80 -14.76 -21.46
N LEU A 181 0.62 -13.81 -20.54
CA LEU A 181 -0.11 -12.56 -20.78
C LEU A 181 0.86 -11.48 -21.28
N LYS A 182 0.86 -11.24 -22.60
CA LYS A 182 1.45 -10.02 -23.17
C LYS A 182 0.53 -8.86 -22.85
N LEU A 183 0.86 -8.08 -21.82
CA LEU A 183 0.11 -6.88 -21.46
C LEU A 183 0.14 -5.88 -22.63
N THR A 184 -1.02 -5.42 -23.08
CA THR A 184 -1.10 -4.32 -24.04
C THR A 184 -0.67 -3.01 -23.37
N ALA A 185 -0.24 -2.00 -24.15
CA ALA A 185 0.25 -0.73 -23.61
C ALA A 185 -0.73 -0.04 -22.64
N ALA A 186 -2.04 -0.22 -22.83
CA ALA A 186 -3.08 0.30 -21.95
C ALA A 186 -3.24 -0.46 -20.62
N GLN A 187 -2.84 -1.73 -20.57
CA GLN A 187 -2.94 -2.59 -19.38
C GLN A 187 -1.70 -2.47 -18.47
N LEU A 188 -0.62 -1.87 -18.96
CA LEU A 188 0.63 -1.68 -18.19
C LEU A 188 0.47 -0.69 -17.03
N SER A 189 -0.40 0.31 -17.17
CA SER A 189 -0.62 1.36 -16.17
C SER A 189 -1.77 1.06 -15.22
N GLN A 190 -2.51 -0.02 -15.42
CA GLN A 190 -3.68 -0.38 -14.62
C GLN A 190 -3.34 -1.47 -13.60
N PRO A 191 -4.02 -1.50 -12.44
CA PRO A 191 -3.96 -2.66 -11.55
C PRO A 191 -4.50 -3.89 -12.27
N MET A 192 -3.95 -5.07 -11.97
CA MET A 192 -4.36 -6.31 -12.63
C MET A 192 -5.82 -6.65 -12.30
N ALA A 193 -6.55 -7.19 -13.29
CA ALA A 193 -7.92 -7.64 -13.06
C ALA A 193 -7.94 -8.78 -12.02
N ALA A 194 -8.94 -8.77 -11.14
CA ALA A 194 -9.08 -9.80 -10.12
C ALA A 194 -9.19 -11.20 -10.75
N PRO A 195 -8.61 -12.25 -10.12
CA PRO A 195 -8.72 -13.62 -10.61
C PRO A 195 -10.19 -14.03 -10.73
N PHE A 196 -10.63 -14.38 -11.95
CA PHE A 196 -11.84 -15.16 -12.14
C PHE A 196 -11.48 -16.60 -11.73
N GLY A 197 -12.10 -17.13 -10.68
CA GLY A 197 -11.67 -18.32 -9.91
C GLY A 197 -11.58 -19.68 -10.61
N TYR A 198 -11.25 -19.75 -11.91
CA TYR A 198 -11.04 -20.97 -12.68
C TYR A 198 -9.60 -21.04 -13.19
N SER A 199 -8.69 -21.58 -12.37
CA SER A 199 -7.32 -21.91 -12.80
C SER A 199 -7.16 -23.38 -13.24
N VAL A 200 -8.27 -24.12 -13.36
CA VAL A 200 -8.27 -25.51 -13.83
C VAL A 200 -8.94 -25.55 -15.19
N GLY A 201 -8.20 -25.99 -16.21
CA GLY A 201 -8.76 -26.23 -17.54
C GLY A 201 -9.93 -27.21 -17.42
N ILE A 202 -11.11 -26.77 -17.87
CA ILE A 202 -12.28 -27.62 -17.95
C ILE A 202 -11.92 -28.77 -18.89
N ALA A 203 -11.86 -30.00 -18.36
CA ALA A 203 -11.73 -31.20 -19.16
C ALA A 203 -12.89 -31.22 -20.19
N GLN A 204 -12.56 -31.42 -21.46
CA GLN A 204 -13.53 -31.62 -22.54
C GLN A 204 -14.44 -32.81 -22.17
N GLY A 205 -15.62 -32.54 -21.63
CA GLY A 205 -16.55 -33.60 -21.23
C GLY A 205 -17.86 -33.14 -20.60
N THR A 206 -17.91 -31.94 -20.03
CA THR A 206 -19.17 -31.41 -19.46
C THR A 206 -19.71 -30.29 -20.34
N GLY A 207 -20.76 -30.59 -21.11
CA GLY A 207 -21.44 -29.67 -22.03
C GLY A 207 -22.16 -28.52 -21.35
N LEU A 208 -21.41 -27.58 -20.79
CA LEU A 208 -21.89 -26.27 -20.37
C LEU A 208 -21.12 -25.21 -21.14
N GLY A 209 -21.51 -25.02 -22.40
CA GLY A 209 -21.14 -23.82 -23.15
C GLY A 209 -21.96 -22.65 -22.64
N ILE A 210 -21.33 -21.72 -21.93
CA ILE A 210 -21.95 -20.43 -21.63
C ILE A 210 -21.59 -19.48 -22.76
N VAL A 211 -22.63 -19.09 -23.49
CA VAL A 211 -22.67 -18.04 -24.50
C VAL A 211 -22.24 -16.73 -23.83
N VAL A 212 -21.11 -16.18 -24.27
CA VAL A 212 -20.73 -14.79 -23.96
C VAL A 212 -21.47 -13.89 -24.94
N ASP A 213 -22.57 -13.28 -24.48
CA ASP A 213 -23.17 -12.15 -25.19
C ASP A 213 -22.32 -10.90 -24.96
N ASP A 214 -21.76 -10.43 -26.07
CA ASP A 214 -21.06 -9.19 -26.27
C ASP A 214 -22.00 -8.00 -26.03
N VAL A 215 -21.95 -7.41 -24.83
CA VAL A 215 -22.61 -6.12 -24.56
C VAL A 215 -21.57 -5.01 -24.63
N SER A 216 -21.07 -4.75 -25.83
CA SER A 216 -20.47 -3.46 -26.18
C SER A 216 -20.68 -3.13 -27.66
N SER A 217 -21.93 -2.98 -28.09
CA SER A 217 -22.25 -2.09 -29.21
C SER A 217 -23.75 -1.84 -29.31
N LYS A 218 -24.20 -0.64 -28.92
CA LYS A 218 -25.13 0.19 -29.72
C LYS A 218 -25.36 1.53 -29.06
N ALA A 219 -24.82 2.54 -29.72
CA ALA A 219 -25.04 3.94 -29.46
C ALA A 219 -26.53 4.33 -29.62
N HIS A 220 -27.01 5.09 -28.63
CA HIS A 220 -27.95 6.20 -28.71
C HIS A 220 -28.68 6.42 -30.05
N ALA A 221 -29.97 6.07 -30.07
CA ALA A 221 -30.96 6.70 -30.94
C ALA A 221 -32.15 7.17 -30.07
N ARG A 222 -32.31 8.50 -29.91
CA ARG A 222 -33.50 9.11 -29.29
C ARG A 222 -34.69 9.03 -30.27
N PRO A 223 -35.89 8.62 -29.83
CA PRO A 223 -37.08 8.73 -30.68
C PRO A 223 -37.65 10.15 -30.63
N SER A 224 -37.90 10.71 -31.81
CA SER A 224 -38.50 12.03 -32.05
C SER A 224 -40.00 12.02 -31.78
N ARG A 225 -40.49 12.87 -30.86
CA ARG A 225 -41.92 13.08 -30.56
C ARG A 225 -42.58 13.82 -31.73
N LYS A 226 -43.52 13.19 -32.44
CA LYS A 226 -44.43 13.86 -33.36
C LYS A 226 -45.57 14.53 -32.59
N LEU A 227 -45.77 15.84 -32.79
CA LEU A 227 -46.95 16.60 -32.38
C LEU A 227 -48.07 16.44 -33.43
N PRO A 228 -49.36 16.37 -33.04
CA PRO A 228 -50.45 16.30 -34.01
C PRO A 228 -50.79 17.67 -34.59
N TYR A 229 -51.01 17.69 -35.90
CA TYR A 229 -51.38 18.83 -36.73
C TYR A 229 -52.90 19.05 -36.66
N ARG A 230 -53.31 20.29 -36.33
CA ARG A 230 -54.70 20.78 -36.31
C ARG A 230 -55.18 21.00 -37.75
N ARG A 231 -56.40 20.58 -38.10
CA ARG A 231 -57.10 21.05 -39.31
C ARG A 231 -58.53 21.46 -38.97
N HIS A 232 -58.81 22.70 -39.39
CA HIS A 232 -60.06 23.43 -39.65
C HIS A 232 -61.17 23.38 -38.61
#